data_AF-A0A943FC39-F1
#
_entry.id   AF-A0A943FC39-F1
#
_cell.length_a   1.000
_cell.length_b   1.000
_cell.length_c   1.000
_cell.angle_alpha   90.00
_cell.angle_beta   90.00
_cell.angle_gamma   90.00
#
_symmetry.space_group_name_H-M   'P 1'
#
loop_
_entity.id
_entity.type
_entity.pdbx_description
1 polymer ?
#
loop_
_entity_poly.entity_id
_entity_poly.type
_entity_poly.pdbx_seq_one_letter_code
_entity_poly.pdbx_strand_id
1 'polypeptide(L)'
;MKSLKIVPVSMSLLAASKLIVMLVVSILYSIFAFVSTAVFSMIGHMAVEQFVTKLLLCIATGIMVWVASLPCIALIIVFNRNYIFSVLCSFLYALMGFIVTNATIQTEAPNIFMILPVNTINRWLLPFFQNLDTAKYPFDIGPSSVNAIICVVYLFVYALVFGWIICNRFKKWDN
;
A
#
# COMPACT_ATOMS: atom_id res chain seq x y z
N MET A 1 6.69 -7.94 -26.66
CA MET A 1 6.36 -6.52 -26.95
C MET A 1 6.63 -6.16 -28.42
N LYS A 2 5.96 -6.81 -29.39
CA LYS A 2 6.10 -6.46 -30.84
C LYS A 2 4.77 -6.09 -31.53
N SER A 3 3.63 -6.42 -30.93
CA SER A 3 2.32 -6.24 -31.59
C SER A 3 1.58 -4.94 -31.22
N LEU A 4 2.01 -4.21 -30.18
CA LEU A 4 1.37 -2.95 -29.75
C LEU A 4 1.81 -1.70 -30.53
N LYS A 5 2.78 -1.81 -31.44
CA LYS A 5 3.33 -0.65 -32.18
C LYS A 5 2.41 -0.14 -33.31
N ILE A 6 1.23 -0.76 -33.48
CA ILE A 6 0.25 -0.42 -34.52
C ILE A 6 -0.68 0.73 -34.09
N VAL A 7 -0.79 1.01 -32.79
CA VAL A 7 -1.61 2.12 -32.28
C VAL A 7 -0.66 3.18 -31.71
N PRO A 8 -0.75 4.47 -32.13
CA PRO A 8 0.10 5.54 -31.63
C PRO A 8 -0.35 5.93 -30.21
N VAL A 9 -0.04 5.08 -29.23
CA VAL A 9 -0.34 5.32 -27.82
C VAL A 9 0.91 5.87 -27.15
N SER A 10 0.84 7.06 -26.56
CA SER A 10 1.99 7.64 -25.84
C SER A 10 2.42 6.72 -24.70
N MET A 11 3.73 6.56 -24.50
CA MET A 11 4.28 5.72 -23.40
C MET A 11 3.79 6.16 -22.02
N SER A 12 3.47 7.45 -21.85
CA SER A 12 2.87 7.99 -20.63
C SER A 12 1.45 7.45 -20.36
N LEU A 13 0.64 7.29 -21.41
CA LEU A 13 -0.71 6.73 -21.29
C LEU A 13 -0.66 5.23 -20.98
N LEU A 14 0.33 4.51 -21.52
CA LEU A 14 0.58 3.12 -21.19
C LEU A 14 0.98 2.95 -19.71
N ALA A 15 1.85 3.82 -19.20
CA ALA A 15 2.25 3.82 -17.80
C ALA A 15 1.05 4.11 -16.88
N ALA A 16 0.23 5.12 -17.21
CA ALA A 16 -0.98 5.45 -16.47
C ALA A 16 -2.00 4.30 -16.46
N SER A 17 -2.24 3.68 -17.61
CA SER A 17 -3.11 2.49 -17.70
C SER A 17 -2.61 1.36 -16.80
N LYS A 18 -1.30 1.08 -16.80
CA LYS A 18 -0.70 0.05 -15.94
C LYS A 18 -0.88 0.35 -14.46
N LEU A 19 -0.73 1.61 -14.05
CA LEU A 19 -0.95 2.07 -12.67
C LEU A 19 -2.42 1.92 -12.24
N ILE A 20 -3.36 2.25 -13.12
CA ILE A 20 -4.81 2.07 -12.88
C ILE A 20 -5.16 0.59 -12.73
N VAL A 21 -4.62 -0.28 -13.59
CA VAL A 21 -4.84 -1.73 -13.47
C VAL A 21 -4.33 -2.24 -12.11
N MET A 22 -3.15 -1.78 -11.66
CA MET A 22 -2.63 -2.13 -10.34
C MET A 22 -3.52 -1.62 -9.20
N LEU A 23 -4.14 -0.44 -9.35
CA LEU A 23 -5.10 0.08 -8.36
C LEU A 23 -6.32 -0.82 -8.24
N VAL A 24 -6.91 -1.20 -9.38
CA VAL A 24 -8.09 -2.10 -9.41
C VAL A 24 -7.74 -3.44 -8.77
N VAL A 25 -6.60 -4.03 -9.12
CA VAL A 25 -6.13 -5.30 -8.54
C VAL A 25 -5.93 -5.18 -7.03
N SER A 26 -5.37 -4.07 -6.55
CA SER A 26 -5.17 -3.82 -5.10
C SER A 26 -6.49 -3.76 -4.35
N ILE A 27 -7.48 -3.03 -4.87
CA ILE A 27 -8.81 -2.93 -4.24
C ILE A 27 -9.51 -4.30 -4.24
N LEU A 28 -9.48 -5.03 -5.35
CA LEU A 28 -10.06 -6.37 -5.44
C LEU A 28 -9.38 -7.34 -4.46
N TYR A 29 -8.06 -7.27 -4.33
CA TYR A 29 -7.30 -8.06 -3.37
C TYR A 29 -7.75 -7.78 -1.94
N SER A 30 -7.91 -6.51 -1.55
CA SER A 30 -8.39 -6.14 -0.21
C SER A 30 -9.83 -6.62 0.05
N ILE A 31 -10.72 -6.54 -0.94
CA ILE A 31 -12.09 -7.07 -0.83
C ILE A 31 -12.06 -8.59 -0.67
N PHE A 32 -11.25 -9.29 -1.47
CA PHE A 32 -11.14 -10.75 -1.41
C PHE A 32 -10.55 -11.21 -0.08
N ALA A 33 -9.54 -10.50 0.44
CA ALA A 33 -8.98 -10.74 1.76
C ALA A 33 -10.06 -10.58 2.85
N PHE A 34 -10.88 -9.53 2.78
CA PHE A 34 -11.99 -9.33 3.71
C PHE A 34 -13.05 -10.43 3.63
N VAL A 35 -13.45 -10.83 2.42
CA VAL A 35 -14.42 -11.93 2.21
C VAL A 35 -13.85 -13.23 2.79
N SER A 36 -12.57 -13.52 2.55
CA SER A 36 -11.89 -14.68 3.14
C SER A 36 -11.94 -14.64 4.67
N THR A 37 -11.52 -13.52 5.28
CA THR A 37 -11.60 -13.36 6.74
C THR A 37 -13.03 -13.49 7.27
N ALA A 38 -14.03 -12.97 6.56
CA ALA A 38 -15.43 -13.11 6.94
C ALA A 38 -15.90 -14.58 6.89
N VAL A 39 -15.53 -15.33 5.85
CA VAL A 39 -15.84 -16.77 5.73
C VAL A 39 -15.20 -17.56 6.87
N PHE A 40 -13.93 -17.32 7.16
CA PHE A 40 -13.24 -17.98 8.29
C PHE A 40 -13.85 -17.61 9.65
N SER A 41 -14.31 -16.36 9.82
CA SER A 41 -15.00 -15.93 11.04
C SER A 41 -16.34 -16.66 11.25
N MET A 42 -17.09 -16.92 10.17
CA MET A 42 -18.34 -17.69 10.24
C MET A 42 -18.08 -19.13 10.65
N ILE A 43 -17.01 -19.75 10.14
CA ILE A 43 -16.61 -21.12 10.54
C ILE A 43 -16.19 -21.15 12.01
N GLY A 44 -15.51 -20.10 12.49
CA GLY A 44 -15.06 -19.97 13.87
C GLY A 44 -16.15 -19.56 14.89
N HIS A 45 -17.41 -19.43 14.47
CA HIS A 45 -18.52 -18.93 15.31
C HIS A 45 -18.25 -17.56 15.96
N MET A 46 -17.44 -16.70 15.31
CA MET A 46 -17.15 -15.35 15.79
C MET A 46 -18.08 -14.33 15.11
N ALA A 47 -18.68 -13.44 15.89
CA ALA A 47 -19.58 -12.40 15.37
C ALA A 47 -18.80 -11.39 14.53
N VAL A 48 -19.22 -11.21 13.26
CA VAL A 48 -18.66 -10.16 12.38
C VAL A 48 -19.40 -8.86 12.66
N GLU A 49 -19.05 -8.19 13.75
CA GLU A 49 -19.64 -6.89 14.05
C GLU A 49 -19.12 -5.81 13.09
N GLN A 50 -20.00 -4.86 12.77
CA GLN A 50 -19.74 -3.68 11.93
C GLN A 50 -19.22 -4.01 10.51
N PHE A 51 -19.93 -4.87 9.78
CA PHE A 51 -19.57 -5.30 8.42
C PHE A 51 -19.33 -4.13 7.44
N VAL A 52 -20.19 -3.11 7.46
CA VAL A 52 -20.13 -1.97 6.53
C VAL A 52 -18.91 -1.09 6.78
N THR A 53 -18.58 -0.79 8.03
CA THR A 53 -17.42 0.05 8.37
C THR A 53 -16.12 -0.67 8.06
N LYS A 54 -16.04 -1.99 8.33
CA LYS A 54 -14.89 -2.83 7.95
C LYS A 54 -14.72 -2.91 6.43
N LEU A 55 -15.81 -3.05 5.67
CA LEU A 55 -15.76 -3.04 4.20
C LEU A 55 -15.22 -1.72 3.65
N LEU A 56 -15.70 -0.58 4.17
CA LEU A 56 -15.21 0.75 3.78
C LEU A 56 -13.71 0.91 4.12
N LEU A 57 -13.31 0.44 5.30
CA LEU A 57 -11.90 0.44 5.73
C LEU A 57 -11.04 -0.45 4.83
N CYS A 58 -11.56 -1.59 4.35
CA CYS A 58 -10.87 -2.46 3.39
C CYS A 58 -10.65 -1.78 2.02
N ILE A 59 -11.63 -1.01 1.53
CA ILE A 59 -11.47 -0.25 0.28
C ILE A 59 -10.42 0.85 0.48
N ALA A 60 -10.49 1.59 1.58
CA ALA A 60 -9.52 2.63 1.90
C ALA A 60 -8.10 2.07 2.03
N THR A 61 -7.92 0.97 2.77
CA THR A 61 -6.62 0.30 2.90
C THR A 61 -6.12 -0.26 1.57
N GLY A 62 -7.00 -0.75 0.69
CA GLY A 62 -6.64 -1.17 -0.67
C GLY A 62 -6.04 -0.05 -1.52
N ILE A 63 -6.59 1.17 -1.42
CA ILE A 63 -6.02 2.36 -2.07
C ILE A 63 -4.68 2.74 -1.43
N MET A 64 -4.59 2.70 -0.11
CA MET A 64 -3.35 3.03 0.60
C MET A 64 -2.21 2.04 0.28
N VAL A 65 -2.50 0.73 0.21
CA VAL A 65 -1.55 -0.31 -0.18
C VAL A 65 -1.06 -0.11 -1.61
N TRP A 66 -1.94 0.31 -2.52
CA TRP A 66 -1.53 0.69 -3.87
C TRP A 66 -0.48 1.82 -3.83
N VAL A 67 -0.71 2.88 -3.06
CA VAL A 67 0.27 3.98 -2.90
C VAL A 67 1.59 3.46 -2.30
N ALA A 68 1.52 2.58 -1.30
CA ALA A 68 2.71 2.00 -0.68
C ALA A 68 3.52 1.08 -1.62
N SER A 69 2.91 0.56 -2.68
CA SER A 69 3.57 -0.27 -3.69
C SER A 69 4.32 0.54 -4.75
N LEU A 70 4.00 1.84 -4.92
CA LEU A 70 4.65 2.74 -5.88
C LEU A 70 6.18 2.81 -5.78
N PRO A 71 6.83 2.87 -4.60
CA PRO A 71 8.29 2.85 -4.50
C PRO A 71 8.89 1.54 -5.04
N CYS A 72 8.26 0.40 -4.78
CA CYS A 72 8.67 -0.89 -5.34
C CYS A 72 8.55 -0.89 -6.87
N ILE A 73 7.43 -0.37 -7.39
CA ILE A 73 7.21 -0.27 -8.85
C ILE A 73 8.26 0.65 -9.49
N ALA A 74 8.56 1.79 -8.85
CA ALA A 74 9.60 2.71 -9.33
C ALA A 74 10.99 2.05 -9.36
N LEU A 75 11.34 1.27 -8.33
CA LEU A 75 12.59 0.50 -8.32
C LEU A 75 12.66 -0.50 -9.48
N ILE A 76 11.57 -1.22 -9.77
CA ILE A 76 11.48 -2.18 -10.89
C ILE A 76 11.73 -1.51 -12.23
N ILE A 77 11.15 -0.33 -12.43
CA ILE A 77 11.31 0.42 -13.69
C ILE A 77 12.72 1.01 -13.81
N VAL A 78 13.29 1.52 -12.71
CA VAL A 78 14.64 2.11 -12.70
C VAL A 78 15.69 1.04 -12.95
N PHE A 79 15.58 -0.13 -12.32
CA PHE A 79 16.52 -1.23 -12.41
C PHE A 79 16.11 -2.31 -13.42
N ASN A 80 15.33 -1.96 -14.46
CA ASN A 80 14.79 -2.91 -15.45
C ASN A 80 15.84 -3.87 -16.08
N ARG A 81 17.11 -3.47 -16.10
CA ARG A 81 18.22 -4.31 -16.60
C ARG A 81 18.52 -5.52 -15.70
N ASN A 82 18.29 -5.40 -14.39
CA ASN A 82 18.58 -6.43 -13.38
C ASN A 82 17.31 -6.79 -12.61
N TYR A 83 16.42 -7.54 -13.25
CA TYR A 83 15.13 -7.96 -12.67
C TYR A 83 15.27 -8.59 -11.28
N ILE A 84 16.24 -9.50 -11.09
CA ILE A 84 16.49 -10.18 -9.80
C ILE A 84 16.79 -9.18 -8.69
N PHE A 85 17.65 -8.18 -8.96
CA PHE A 85 18.03 -7.17 -7.98
C PHE A 85 16.84 -6.31 -7.56
N SER A 86 16.00 -5.90 -8.52
CA SER A 86 14.83 -5.10 -8.18
C SER A 86 13.80 -5.88 -7.37
N VAL A 87 13.57 -7.15 -7.68
CA VAL A 87 12.66 -8.00 -6.90
C VAL A 87 13.20 -8.15 -5.47
N LEU A 88 14.51 -8.39 -5.32
CA LEU A 88 15.14 -8.47 -4.00
C LEU A 88 14.99 -7.18 -3.20
N CYS A 89 15.23 -6.02 -3.80
CA CYS A 89 15.02 -4.72 -3.13
C CYS A 89 13.57 -4.51 -2.70
N SER A 90 12.59 -4.91 -3.54
CA SER A 90 11.17 -4.81 -3.17
C SER A 90 10.80 -5.71 -2.00
N PHE A 91 11.39 -6.90 -1.93
CA PHE A 91 11.20 -7.83 -0.82
C PHE A 91 11.83 -7.28 0.48
N LEU A 92 13.06 -6.77 0.41
CA LEU A 92 13.72 -6.12 1.54
C LEU A 92 12.93 -4.91 2.02
N TYR A 93 12.39 -4.11 1.11
CA TYR A 93 11.52 -2.99 1.44
C TYR A 93 10.28 -3.41 2.23
N ALA A 94 9.58 -4.47 1.79
CA ALA A 94 8.42 -4.99 2.50
C ALA A 94 8.79 -5.53 3.89
N LEU A 95 9.90 -6.27 3.96
CA LEU A 95 10.37 -6.90 5.20
C LEU A 95 10.83 -5.83 6.21
N MET A 96 11.58 -4.82 5.77
CA MET A 96 11.94 -3.66 6.59
C MET A 96 10.69 -2.89 7.04
N GLY A 97 9.72 -2.66 6.14
CA GLY A 97 8.46 -2.03 6.50
C GLY A 97 7.72 -2.75 7.63
N PHE A 98 7.67 -4.08 7.56
CA PHE A 98 7.06 -4.91 8.60
C PHE A 98 7.84 -4.88 9.93
N ILE A 99 9.17 -5.07 9.89
CA ILE A 99 10.02 -5.04 11.09
C ILE A 99 9.93 -3.68 11.77
N VAL A 100 10.05 -2.59 11.00
CA VAL A 100 9.99 -1.21 11.52
C VAL A 100 8.63 -0.94 12.15
N THR A 101 7.53 -1.37 11.53
CA THR A 101 6.18 -1.21 12.10
C THR A 101 6.09 -1.85 13.48
N ASN A 102 6.53 -3.10 13.63
CA ASN A 102 6.44 -3.83 14.90
C ASN A 102 7.41 -3.28 15.95
N ALA A 103 8.64 -2.96 15.56
CA ALA A 103 9.66 -2.44 16.47
C ALA A 103 9.33 -1.04 17.02
N THR A 104 8.55 -0.26 16.28
CA THR A 104 8.27 1.15 16.61
C THR A 104 6.82 1.39 17.06
N ILE A 105 6.08 0.32 17.37
CA ILE A 105 4.66 0.40 17.74
C ILE A 105 4.41 1.20 19.03
N GLN A 106 5.41 1.32 19.90
CA GLN A 106 5.38 2.11 21.13
C GLN A 106 5.98 3.52 20.96
N THR A 107 6.50 3.84 19.77
CA THR A 107 7.15 5.14 19.51
C THR A 107 6.12 6.17 19.04
N GLU A 108 6.07 7.31 19.72
CA GLU A 108 5.16 8.43 19.46
C GLU A 108 5.25 8.93 18.02
N ALA A 109 4.13 9.11 17.32
CA ALA A 109 4.14 9.73 15.99
C ALA A 109 4.14 11.28 16.09
N PRO A 110 4.84 12.03 15.22
CA PRO A 110 5.54 11.60 14.01
C PRO A 110 7.01 11.18 14.21
N ASN A 111 7.44 10.12 13.53
CA ASN A 111 8.81 9.59 13.57
C ASN A 111 9.48 9.55 12.20
N ILE A 112 10.82 9.52 12.19
CA ILE A 112 11.63 9.34 10.97
C ILE A 112 11.29 8.06 10.20
N PHE A 113 10.84 7.02 10.93
CA PHE A 113 10.45 5.73 10.37
C PHE A 113 9.16 5.79 9.54
N MET A 114 8.40 6.89 9.57
CA MET A 114 7.22 7.11 8.73
C MET A 114 7.56 7.36 7.25
N ILE A 115 8.86 7.46 6.90
CA ILE A 115 9.33 7.54 5.52
C ILE A 115 8.91 6.30 4.69
N LEU A 116 8.71 5.15 5.35
CA LEU A 116 8.13 3.97 4.73
C LEU A 116 6.59 4.11 4.74
N PRO A 117 5.92 4.29 3.60
CA PRO A 117 4.46 4.41 3.56
C PRO A 117 3.76 3.19 4.18
N VAL A 118 4.35 1.99 4.08
CA VAL A 118 3.86 0.78 4.77
C VAL A 118 3.74 0.99 6.29
N ASN A 119 4.76 1.58 6.93
CA ASN A 119 4.75 1.84 8.37
C ASN A 119 3.67 2.87 8.74
N THR A 120 3.54 3.94 7.95
CA THR A 120 2.53 4.99 8.17
C THR A 120 1.10 4.45 8.05
N ILE A 121 0.83 3.60 7.05
CA ILE A 121 -0.49 2.97 6.85
C ILE A 121 -0.82 2.03 8.00
N ASN A 122 0.12 1.16 8.39
CA ASN A 122 -0.08 0.24 9.49
C ASN A 122 -0.36 0.99 10.80
N ARG A 123 0.40 2.06 11.09
CA ARG A 123 0.19 2.90 12.27
C ARG A 123 -1.16 3.64 12.27
N TRP A 124 -1.64 4.06 11.11
CA TRP A 124 -2.99 4.61 10.97
C TRP A 124 -4.07 3.55 11.19
N LEU A 125 -3.81 2.30 10.80
CA LEU A 125 -4.76 1.19 10.85
C LEU A 125 -4.87 0.54 12.24
N LEU A 126 -3.78 0.53 13.02
CA LEU A 126 -3.70 -0.11 14.34
C LEU A 126 -4.82 0.29 15.32
N PRO A 127 -5.16 1.58 15.51
CA PRO A 127 -6.23 1.99 16.41
C PRO A 127 -7.60 1.45 15.96
N PHE A 128 -7.84 1.33 14.66
CA PHE A 128 -9.09 0.76 14.16
C PHE A 128 -9.21 -0.73 14.55
N PHE A 129 -8.14 -1.51 14.48
CA PHE A 129 -8.17 -2.91 14.90
C PHE A 129 -8.39 -3.08 16.41
N GLN A 130 -7.89 -2.16 17.23
CA GLN A 130 -8.15 -2.15 18.68
C GLN A 130 -9.60 -1.79 18.99
N ASN A 131 -10.16 -0.76 18.34
CA ASN A 131 -11.55 -0.34 18.54
C ASN A 131 -12.57 -1.37 18.01
N LEU A 132 -12.16 -2.25 17.10
CA LEU A 132 -13.00 -3.28 16.49
C LEU A 132 -12.83 -4.66 17.18
N ASP A 133 -12.22 -4.71 18.38
CA ASP A 133 -11.89 -5.93 19.14
C ASP A 133 -11.19 -7.02 18.31
N THR A 134 -10.55 -6.63 17.21
CA THR A 134 -9.94 -7.55 16.25
C THR A 134 -8.52 -7.94 16.70
N ALA A 135 -7.84 -7.07 17.45
CA ALA A 135 -6.56 -7.33 18.06
C ALA A 135 -6.43 -6.61 19.41
N LYS A 136 -6.12 -7.36 20.47
CA LYS A 136 -5.89 -6.80 21.82
C LYS A 136 -4.40 -6.71 22.10
N TYR A 137 -3.87 -5.49 22.11
CA TYR A 137 -2.47 -5.25 22.44
C TYR A 137 -2.30 -5.06 23.96
N PRO A 138 -1.21 -5.57 24.56
CA PRO A 138 -0.96 -5.45 26.00
C PRO A 138 -0.44 -4.07 26.44
N PHE A 139 -0.30 -3.12 25.51
CA PHE A 139 0.24 -1.77 25.73
C PHE A 139 -0.61 -0.74 24.99
N ASP A 140 -0.56 0.52 25.44
CA ASP A 140 -1.32 1.62 24.85
C ASP A 140 -0.71 2.03 23.48
N ILE A 141 -1.53 1.99 22.44
CA ILE A 141 -1.17 2.31 21.05
C ILE A 141 -1.59 3.74 20.68
N GLY A 142 -2.32 4.43 21.56
CA GLY A 142 -2.74 5.82 21.35
C GLY A 142 -1.61 6.75 20.88
N PRO A 143 -0.41 6.72 21.50
CA PRO A 143 0.69 7.62 21.15
C PRO A 143 1.31 7.36 19.77
N SER A 144 1.24 6.12 19.26
CA SER A 144 1.81 5.75 17.95
C SER A 144 0.83 5.91 16.79
N SER A 145 -0.44 6.22 17.10
CA SER A 145 -1.49 6.46 16.12
C SER A 145 -1.21 7.69 15.26
N VAL A 146 -1.34 7.53 13.95
CA VAL A 146 -1.20 8.64 13.00
C VAL A 146 -2.58 9.18 12.69
N ASN A 147 -2.75 10.50 12.71
CA ASN A 147 -4.01 11.13 12.31
C ASN A 147 -4.33 10.83 10.83
N ALA A 148 -5.59 10.53 10.52
CA ALA A 148 -6.07 10.26 9.17
C ALA A 148 -5.69 11.35 8.16
N ILE A 149 -5.78 12.63 8.57
CA ILE A 149 -5.45 13.76 7.69
C ILE A 149 -3.95 13.72 7.32
N ILE A 150 -3.08 13.48 8.29
CA ILE A 150 -1.63 13.40 8.07
C ILE A 150 -1.29 12.21 7.17
N CYS A 151 -1.94 11.06 7.41
CA CYS A 151 -1.76 9.86 6.59
C CYS A 151 -2.17 10.11 5.12
N VAL A 152 -3.34 10.70 4.89
CA VAL A 152 -3.85 11.00 3.54
C VAL A 152 -2.97 12.01 2.82
N VAL A 153 -2.57 13.11 3.49
CA VAL A 153 -1.68 14.11 2.89
C VAL A 153 -0.32 13.50 2.54
N TYR A 154 0.25 12.72 3.46
CA TYR A 154 1.52 12.03 3.23
C TYR A 154 1.45 11.10 2.01
N LEU A 155 0.42 10.24 1.94
CA LEU A 155 0.22 9.31 0.84
C LEU A 155 -0.06 10.02 -0.48
N PHE A 156 -0.80 11.13 -0.47
CA PHE A 156 -1.08 11.92 -1.66
C PHE A 156 0.21 12.52 -2.24
N VAL A 157 1.06 13.12 -1.40
CA VAL A 157 2.38 13.62 -1.81
C VAL A 157 3.24 12.47 -2.34
N TYR A 158 3.23 11.31 -1.67
CA TYR A 158 3.97 10.13 -2.10
C TYR A 158 3.52 9.65 -3.49
N ALA A 159 2.20 9.57 -3.71
CA ALA A 159 1.63 9.16 -4.98
C ALA A 159 2.02 10.10 -6.13
N LEU A 160 2.01 11.42 -5.89
CA LEU A 160 2.45 12.41 -6.88
C LEU A 160 3.93 12.30 -7.22
N VAL A 161 4.80 12.20 -6.21
CA VAL A 161 6.26 12.12 -6.41
C VAL A 161 6.63 10.84 -7.17
N PHE A 162 6.17 9.68 -6.71
CA PHE A 162 6.51 8.41 -7.35
C PHE A 162 5.79 8.24 -8.69
N GLY A 163 4.55 8.71 -8.82
CA GLY A 163 3.83 8.76 -10.10
C GLY A 163 4.58 9.58 -11.15
N TRP A 164 5.10 10.75 -10.75
CA TRP A 164 5.91 11.60 -11.62
C TRP A 164 7.22 10.94 -12.05
N ILE A 165 7.94 10.30 -11.11
CA ILE A 165 9.18 9.55 -11.40
C ILE A 165 8.90 8.43 -12.42
N ILE A 166 7.84 7.65 -12.20
CA ILE A 166 7.43 6.55 -13.08
C ILE A 166 7.14 7.10 -14.49
N CYS A 167 6.28 8.11 -14.62
CA CYS A 167 5.92 8.70 -15.91
C CYS A 167 7.13 9.29 -16.66
N ASN A 168 8.03 9.97 -15.94
CA ASN A 168 9.23 10.58 -16.55
C ASN A 168 10.23 9.51 -17.04
N ARG A 169 10.34 8.38 -16.32
CA ARG A 169 11.19 7.25 -16.76
C ARG A 169 10.62 6.51 -17.96
N PHE A 170 9.30 6.35 -18.04
CA PHE A 170 8.65 5.78 -19.23
C PHE A 170 8.77 6.68 -20.46
N LYS A 171 8.73 8.01 -20.30
CA LYS A 171 8.95 8.95 -21.42
C LYS A 171 10.36 8.84 -22.01
N LYS A 172 11.37 8.55 -21.18
CA LYS A 172 12.76 8.35 -21.63
C LYS A 172 12.99 7.09 -22.47
N TRP A 173 12.02 6.18 -22.56
CA TRP A 173 12.12 4.99 -23.43
C TRP A 173 11.51 5.22 -24.82
N ASP A 174 10.89 6.38 -25.03
CA ASP A 174 10.27 6.80 -26.31
C ASP A 174 11.25 7.62 -27.19
N ASN A 175 12.27 8.25 -26.56
CA ASN A 175 13.37 8.96 -27.22
C ASN A 175 14.60 8.06 -27.36
#